data_AF-A0AAU3FTQ5-F1
#
_entry.id   AF-A0AAU3FTQ5-F1
#
_cell.length_a   1.000
_cell.length_b   1.000
_cell.length_c   1.000
_cell.angle_alpha   90.00
_cell.angle_beta   90.00
_cell.angle_gamma   90.00
#
_symmetry.space_group_name_H-M   'P 1'
#
loop_
_entity.id
_entity.type
_entity.pdbx_description
1 polymer ?
#
loop_
_entity_poly.entity_id
_entity_poly.type
_entity_poly.pdbx_seq_one_letter_code
_entity_poly.pdbx_strand_id
1 'polypeptide(L)'
;MKKYLEARAVVESVEELDDFRLVVRRRGMSDVRVYLTSSYEVGVADVEEILSEAPETTCIVSTMDYNHYSSEAKTLAAGRCVGLFKSVEFLGAVYFDGEAFLGYLSPAEREALRRRNNS
;
A
#
# COMPACT_ATOMS: atom_id res chain seq x y z
N MET A 1 5.78 8.34 -8.65
CA MET A 1 5.99 7.09 -7.87
C MET A 1 7.07 6.19 -8.50
N LYS A 2 6.91 5.80 -9.77
CA LYS A 2 7.77 4.86 -10.51
C LYS A 2 9.29 4.98 -10.28
N LYS A 3 9.91 6.14 -10.55
CA LYS A 3 11.36 6.33 -10.37
C LYS A 3 11.88 5.95 -8.97
N TYR A 4 11.06 6.14 -7.94
CA TYR A 4 11.42 5.78 -6.57
C TYR A 4 11.33 4.27 -6.39
N LEU A 5 10.27 3.63 -6.91
CA LEU A 5 10.13 2.17 -6.88
C LEU A 5 11.29 1.47 -7.58
N GLU A 6 11.64 1.91 -8.80
CA GLU A 6 12.73 1.34 -9.60
C GLU A 6 14.12 1.48 -8.94
N ALA A 7 14.29 2.46 -8.05
CA ALA A 7 15.53 2.61 -7.28
C ALA A 7 15.72 1.56 -6.17
N ARG A 8 14.71 0.71 -5.89
CA ARG A 8 14.79 -0.33 -4.85
C ARG A 8 15.31 -1.63 -5.43
N ALA A 9 16.30 -2.22 -4.76
CA ALA A 9 16.97 -3.45 -5.23
C ALA A 9 16.04 -4.67 -5.39
N VAL A 10 14.89 -4.69 -4.68
CA VAL A 10 13.90 -5.77 -4.78
C VAL A 10 12.94 -5.61 -5.96
N VAL A 11 12.86 -4.43 -6.57
CA VAL A 11 11.96 -4.14 -7.69
C VAL A 11 12.69 -4.44 -9.01
N GLU A 12 12.09 -5.29 -9.84
CA GLU A 12 12.65 -5.67 -11.14
C GLU A 12 12.12 -4.77 -12.26
N SER A 13 10.83 -4.42 -12.20
CA SER A 13 10.21 -3.52 -13.16
C SER A 13 8.97 -2.87 -12.58
N VAL A 14 8.63 -1.69 -13.10
CA VAL A 14 7.36 -1.01 -12.83
C VAL A 14 6.66 -0.74 -14.16
N GLU A 15 5.51 -1.37 -14.33
CA GLU A 15 4.65 -1.22 -15.50
C GLU A 15 3.47 -0.32 -15.13
N GLU A 16 3.32 0.82 -15.80
CA GLU A 16 2.16 1.70 -15.65
C GLU A 16 1.09 1.21 -16.62
N LEU A 17 -0.06 0.79 -16.11
CA LEU A 17 -1.19 0.32 -16.92
C LEU A 17 -2.03 1.49 -17.41
N ASP A 18 -2.24 2.47 -16.53
CA ASP A 18 -2.89 3.76 -16.78
C ASP A 18 -2.51 4.78 -15.69
N ASP A 19 -3.23 5.89 -15.62
CA ASP A 19 -2.98 6.99 -14.67
C ASP A 19 -3.12 6.59 -13.20
N PHE A 20 -3.90 5.54 -12.90
CA PHE A 20 -4.22 5.10 -11.54
C PHE A 20 -3.69 3.70 -11.22
N ARG A 21 -3.30 2.91 -12.21
CA ARG A 21 -2.90 1.50 -11.99
C ARG A 21 -1.47 1.24 -12.45
N LEU A 22 -0.72 0.52 -11.62
CA LEU A 22 0.61 0.04 -11.96
C LEU A 22 0.88 -1.36 -11.41
N VAL A 23 1.81 -2.07 -12.03
CA VAL A 23 2.30 -3.39 -11.58
C VAL A 23 3.76 -3.26 -11.19
N VAL A 24 4.07 -3.60 -9.94
CA VAL A 24 5.43 -3.70 -9.42
C VAL A 24 5.84 -5.16 -9.42
N ARG A 25 6.76 -5.54 -10.32
CA ARG A 25 7.36 -6.87 -10.32
C ARG A 25 8.55 -6.90 -9.37
N ARG A 26 8.60 -7.91 -8.51
CA ARG A 26 9.58 -8.01 -7.42
C ARG A 26 10.34 -9.32 -7.48
N ARG A 27 11.65 -9.25 -7.24
CA ARG A 27 12.52 -10.42 -7.35
C ARG A 27 12.19 -11.45 -6.26
N GLY A 28 11.71 -12.62 -6.67
CA GLY A 28 11.41 -13.72 -5.76
C GLY A 28 10.25 -13.46 -4.80
N MET A 29 9.37 -12.49 -5.12
CA MET A 29 8.18 -12.14 -4.33
C MET A 29 6.97 -12.01 -5.27
N SER A 30 5.78 -11.98 -4.68
CA SER A 30 4.53 -11.78 -5.44
C SER A 30 4.52 -10.43 -6.17
N ASP A 31 3.87 -10.35 -7.34
CA ASP A 31 3.66 -9.07 -8.01
C ASP A 31 2.68 -8.19 -7.22
N VAL A 32 2.90 -6.87 -7.22
CA VAL A 32 1.99 -5.92 -6.59
C VAL A 32 1.21 -5.16 -7.66
N ARG A 33 -0.10 -5.38 -7.71
CA ARG A 33 -1.04 -4.63 -8.54
C ARG A 33 -1.58 -3.46 -7.72
N VAL A 34 -1.03 -2.29 -8.00
CA VAL A 34 -1.26 -1.08 -7.23
C VAL A 34 -2.37 -0.25 -7.86
N TYR A 35 -3.35 0.13 -7.05
CA TYR A 35 -4.33 1.16 -7.34
C TYR A 35 -3.95 2.45 -6.60
N LEU A 36 -3.74 3.52 -7.34
CA LEU A 36 -3.39 4.84 -6.84
C LEU A 36 -4.68 5.63 -6.64
N THR A 37 -4.88 6.14 -5.43
CA THR A 37 -5.98 7.05 -5.13
C THR A 37 -5.44 8.39 -4.61
N SER A 38 -6.14 9.46 -4.94
CA SER A 38 -5.90 10.80 -4.41
C SER A 38 -6.94 11.21 -3.35
N SER A 39 -7.80 10.29 -2.89
CA SER A 39 -8.80 10.56 -1.85
C SER A 39 -8.14 11.08 -0.57
N TYR A 40 -8.66 12.21 -0.06
CA TYR A 40 -8.16 12.86 1.15
C TYR A 40 -8.19 11.94 2.38
N GLU A 41 -9.26 11.16 2.49
CA GLU A 41 -9.44 10.12 3.48
C GLU A 41 -9.94 8.85 2.78
N VAL A 42 -9.22 7.74 2.93
CA VAL A 42 -9.64 6.43 2.39
C VAL A 42 -10.35 5.67 3.49
N GLY A 43 -11.67 5.52 3.34
CA GLY A 43 -12.54 4.77 4.23
C GLY A 43 -12.83 3.36 3.73
N VAL A 44 -13.71 2.67 4.46
CA VAL A 44 -14.19 1.32 4.09
C VAL A 44 -14.89 1.33 2.73
N ALA A 45 -15.75 2.32 2.48
CA ALA A 45 -16.50 2.43 1.23
C ALA A 45 -15.56 2.58 0.02
N ASP A 46 -14.52 3.42 0.13
CA ASP A 46 -13.51 3.59 -0.93
C ASP A 46 -12.79 2.27 -1.25
N VAL A 47 -12.44 1.49 -0.23
CA VAL A 47 -11.80 0.18 -0.43
C VAL A 47 -12.76 -0.77 -1.17
N GLU A 48 -14.03 -0.82 -0.79
CA GLU A 48 -15.01 -1.68 -1.46
C GLU A 48 -15.26 -1.24 -2.91
N GLU A 49 -15.36 0.06 -3.16
CA GLU A 49 -15.54 0.63 -4.49
C GLU A 49 -14.34 0.29 -5.40
N ILE A 50 -13.12 0.56 -4.94
CA ILE A 50 -11.89 0.26 -5.69
C ILE A 50 -11.80 -1.23 -6.01
N LEU A 51 -12.11 -2.11 -5.06
CA LEU A 51 -12.06 -3.56 -5.29
C LEU A 51 -13.21 -4.07 -6.16
N SER A 52 -14.32 -3.34 -6.23
CA SER A 52 -15.40 -3.63 -7.17
C SER A 52 -15.02 -3.22 -8.61
N GLU A 53 -14.32 -2.10 -8.77
CA GLU A 53 -13.91 -1.57 -10.08
C GLU A 53 -12.66 -2.27 -10.64
N ALA A 54 -11.70 -2.58 -9.76
CA ALA A 54 -10.42 -3.19 -10.09
C ALA A 54 -10.14 -4.40 -9.15
N PRO A 55 -10.86 -5.53 -9.33
CA PRO A 55 -10.78 -6.70 -8.46
C PRO A 55 -9.40 -7.39 -8.45
N GLU A 56 -8.54 -7.09 -9.41
CA GLU A 56 -7.15 -7.56 -9.47
C GLU A 56 -6.19 -6.83 -8.52
N THR A 57 -6.64 -5.75 -7.88
CA THR A 57 -5.84 -4.90 -6.99
C THR A 57 -5.33 -5.70 -5.80
N THR A 58 -4.01 -5.69 -5.57
CA THR A 58 -3.37 -6.28 -4.39
C THR A 58 -2.83 -5.22 -3.43
N CYS A 59 -2.83 -3.95 -3.84
CA CYS A 59 -2.40 -2.83 -3.02
C CYS A 59 -3.11 -1.54 -3.41
N ILE A 60 -3.66 -0.81 -2.44
CA ILE A 60 -4.17 0.55 -2.60
C ILE A 60 -3.14 1.51 -2.01
N VAL A 61 -2.77 2.54 -2.76
CA VAL A 61 -1.81 3.56 -2.32
C VAL A 61 -2.45 4.93 -2.39
N SER A 62 -2.59 5.55 -1.22
CA SER A 62 -3.03 6.94 -1.11
C SER A 62 -1.85 7.87 -1.39
N THR A 63 -2.01 8.72 -2.40
CA THR A 63 -0.89 9.43 -3.01
C THR A 63 -0.59 10.80 -2.40
N MET A 64 -1.52 11.47 -1.70
CA MET A 64 -1.19 12.75 -1.07
C MET A 64 -0.56 12.55 0.31
N ASP A 65 0.47 13.34 0.61
CA ASP A 65 1.29 13.22 1.82
C ASP A 65 0.51 13.41 3.13
N TYR A 66 -0.60 14.17 3.09
CA TYR A 66 -1.48 14.41 4.23
C TYR A 66 -2.64 13.43 4.33
N ASN A 67 -2.77 12.49 3.39
CA ASN A 67 -3.92 11.61 3.38
C ASN A 67 -3.89 10.66 4.57
N HIS A 68 -5.08 10.37 5.06
CA HIS A 68 -5.31 9.38 6.08
C HIS A 68 -6.11 8.23 5.48
N TYR A 69 -5.93 7.04 6.03
CA TYR A 69 -6.91 5.96 5.87
C TYR A 69 -7.38 5.57 7.26
N SER A 70 -8.63 5.14 7.38
CA SER A 70 -9.14 4.69 8.67
C SER A 70 -8.52 3.35 9.08
N SER A 71 -8.49 3.07 10.38
CA SER A 71 -7.98 1.79 10.88
C SER A 71 -8.84 0.62 10.40
N GLU A 72 -10.14 0.88 10.26
CA GLU A 72 -11.15 -0.02 9.71
C GLU A 72 -10.88 -0.32 8.23
N ALA A 73 -10.56 0.70 7.43
CA ALA A 73 -10.22 0.52 6.02
C ALA A 73 -8.95 -0.34 5.85
N LYS A 74 -7.92 -0.09 6.65
CA LYS A 74 -6.69 -0.90 6.66
C LYS A 74 -6.98 -2.35 7.05
N THR A 75 -7.80 -2.56 8.07
CA THR A 75 -8.18 -3.90 8.55
C THR A 75 -8.99 -4.64 7.50
N LEU A 76 -9.97 -3.98 6.87
CA LEU A 76 -10.77 -4.54 5.80
C LEU A 76 -9.91 -4.92 4.60
N ALA A 77 -9.05 -4.01 4.13
CA ALA A 77 -8.15 -4.26 3.01
C ALA A 77 -7.25 -5.48 3.30
N ALA A 78 -6.63 -5.54 4.48
CA ALA A 78 -5.81 -6.69 4.88
C ALA A 78 -6.62 -8.01 4.91
N GLY A 79 -7.85 -7.98 5.41
CA GLY A 79 -8.78 -9.11 5.38
C GLY A 79 -9.19 -9.57 3.98
N ARG A 80 -8.98 -8.72 2.95
CA ARG A 80 -9.15 -9.04 1.52
C ARG A 80 -7.82 -9.38 0.84
N CYS A 81 -6.73 -9.55 1.59
CA CYS A 81 -5.37 -9.73 1.08
C CYS A 81 -4.86 -8.54 0.24
N VAL A 82 -5.29 -7.33 0.60
CA VAL A 82 -4.94 -6.07 -0.07
C VAL A 82 -4.17 -5.17 0.89
N GLY A 83 -2.97 -4.75 0.49
CA GLY A 83 -2.23 -3.74 1.24
C GLY A 83 -2.88 -2.36 1.09
N LEU A 84 -2.97 -1.57 2.15
CA LEU A 84 -3.41 -0.17 2.07
C LEU A 84 -2.34 0.73 2.69
N PHE A 85 -1.74 1.62 1.91
CA PHE A 85 -0.60 2.41 2.37
C PHE A 85 -0.67 3.85 1.88
N LYS A 86 0.04 4.73 2.57
CA LYS A 86 0.50 5.99 1.99
C LYS A 86 1.66 5.74 1.05
N SER A 87 1.91 6.67 0.12
CA SER A 87 3.08 6.65 -0.76
C SER A 87 4.39 6.26 -0.05
N VAL A 88 4.71 6.94 1.06
CA VAL A 88 5.96 6.73 1.82
C VAL A 88 6.03 5.38 2.53
N GLU A 89 4.89 4.84 2.96
CA GLU A 89 4.79 3.53 3.58
C GLU A 89 4.95 2.43 2.54
N PHE A 90 4.27 2.56 1.39
CA PHE A 90 4.34 1.60 0.29
C PHE A 90 5.77 1.40 -0.18
N LEU A 91 6.50 2.51 -0.31
CA LEU A 91 7.92 2.56 -0.61
C LEU A 91 8.79 1.71 0.34
N GLY A 92 8.37 1.46 1.59
CA GLY A 92 9.01 0.51 2.49
C GLY A 92 8.39 -0.89 2.46
N ALA A 93 7.07 -0.97 2.27
CA ALA A 93 6.32 -2.22 2.23
C ALA A 93 6.77 -3.15 1.10
N VAL A 94 7.22 -2.62 -0.04
CA VAL A 94 7.67 -3.42 -1.21
C VAL A 94 8.76 -4.45 -0.90
N TYR A 95 9.49 -4.34 0.21
CA TYR A 95 10.49 -5.31 0.66
C TYR A 95 9.91 -6.54 1.38
N PHE A 96 8.59 -6.60 1.58
CA PHE A 96 7.92 -7.66 2.32
C PHE A 96 6.88 -8.36 1.46
N ASP A 97 6.53 -9.60 1.80
CA ASP A 97 5.50 -10.36 1.10
C ASP A 97 4.50 -10.98 2.10
N GLY A 98 3.31 -11.36 1.60
CA GLY A 98 2.24 -11.96 2.41
C GLY A 98 1.84 -11.12 3.63
N GLU A 99 1.68 -11.75 4.80
CA GLU A 99 1.28 -11.07 6.03
C GLU A 99 2.21 -9.91 6.43
N ALA A 100 3.52 -10.05 6.18
CA ALA A 100 4.49 -9.01 6.51
C ALA A 100 4.32 -7.76 5.60
N PHE A 101 3.85 -7.96 4.37
CA PHE A 101 3.44 -6.86 3.50
C PHE A 101 2.18 -6.20 4.05
N LEU A 102 1.10 -6.96 4.24
CA LEU A 102 -0.21 -6.45 4.67
C LEU A 102 -0.13 -5.67 6.00
N GLY A 103 0.66 -6.20 6.95
CA GLY A 103 0.89 -5.61 8.27
C GLY A 103 2.04 -4.61 8.34
N TYR A 104 2.61 -4.18 7.20
CA TYR A 104 3.73 -3.24 7.23
C TYR A 104 3.35 -1.92 7.91
N LEU A 105 4.17 -1.56 8.89
CA LEU A 105 4.18 -0.26 9.56
C LEU A 105 5.49 0.43 9.23
N SER A 106 5.46 1.72 8.89
CA SER A 106 6.65 2.53 8.71
C SER A 106 7.48 2.61 10.01
N PRO A 107 8.79 2.94 9.94
CA PRO A 107 9.61 3.15 11.14
C PRO A 107 8.98 4.15 12.13
N ALA A 108 8.36 5.22 11.62
CA ALA A 108 7.70 6.23 12.44
C ALA A 108 6.46 5.68 13.17
N GLU A 109 5.63 4.89 12.48
CA GLU A 109 4.44 4.25 13.08
C GLU A 109 4.83 3.22 14.14
N ARG A 110 5.86 2.40 13.87
CA ARG A 110 6.38 1.44 14.86
C ARG A 110 6.86 2.13 16.12
N GLU A 111 7.56 3.26 15.98
CA GLU A 111 8.04 4.03 17.12
C GLU A 111 6.91 4.73 17.88
N ALA A 112 5.89 5.24 17.18
CA ALA A 112 4.70 5.78 17.82
C ALA A 112 3.92 4.71 18.60
N LEU A 113 3.78 3.50 18.04
CA LEU A 113 3.12 2.37 18.71
C LEU A 113 3.88 1.94 19.97
N ARG A 114 5.21 1.86 19.90
CA ARG A 114 6.07 1.55 21.07
C ARG A 114 5.86 2.56 22.19
N ARG A 115 5.85 3.86 21.88
CA ARG A 115 5.61 4.92 22.87
C ARG A 115 4.23 4.81 23.53
N ARG A 116 3.20 4.49 22.74
CA ARG A 116 1.83 4.29 23.26
C ARG A 116 1.71 3.08 24.19
N ASN A 117 2.37 1.97 23.86
CA ASN A 117 2.30 0.74 24.66
C ASN A 117 3.14 0.80 25.94
N ASN A 118 4.06 1.76 26.04
CA ASN A 118 4.88 2.02 27.22
C ASN A 118 4.31 3.10 28.15
N SER A 119 3.10 3.62 27.85
CA SER A 119 2.35 4.59 28.66
C SER A 119 1.17 3.91 29.34
#